data_AF-A0AAD9QI97-F1
#
_entry.id   AF-A0AAD9QI97-F1
#
_cell.length_a   1.000
_cell.length_b   1.000
_cell.length_c   1.000
_cell.angle_alpha   90.00
_cell.angle_beta   90.00
_cell.angle_gamma   90.00
#
_symmetry.space_group_name_H-M   'P 1'
#
loop_
_entity.id
_entity.type
_entity.pdbx_description
1 polymer ?
#
loop_
_entity_poly.entity_id
_entity_poly.type
_entity_poly.pdbx_seq_one_letter_code
_entity_poly.pdbx_strand_id
1 'polypeptide(L)'
;MNEEINVEDKTPISSGEINQKLSQLFDQGIAKAFEEEVTCPLAIADLLQKDADSPIFMKLGLNYEKALQFKQEFEKLIPPSPRGKRRNVLTTLSPSSAKPSIYLSKKMLAYVYITVIQKELDVFWVSVWNAHRIRKQKEKELPVGVPEHIYTSPERHGGEMCGFAVTEEQLREVAELANILDGTDDFLPEDFRQECQKHLPNPEDIEPDQAPNAFLYLKSRFSM
;
A
#
# COMPACT_ATOMS: atom_id res chain seq x y z
N MET A 1 -29.24 20.38 -40.47
CA MET A 1 -28.42 19.35 -41.12
C MET A 1 -27.56 18.75 -40.03
N ASN A 2 -27.98 17.57 -39.59
CA ASN A 2 -27.37 16.81 -38.52
C ASN A 2 -26.25 15.97 -39.14
N GLU A 3 -25.05 16.04 -38.57
CA GLU A 3 -24.09 14.93 -38.66
C GLU A 3 -23.85 14.47 -37.23
N GLU A 4 -24.54 13.39 -36.86
CA GLU A 4 -24.34 12.64 -35.65
C GLU A 4 -22.99 11.91 -35.75
N ILE A 5 -22.04 12.23 -34.88
CA ILE A 5 -20.86 11.40 -34.67
C ILE A 5 -21.22 10.43 -33.55
N ASN A 6 -21.57 9.21 -33.95
CA ASN A 6 -21.87 8.08 -33.09
C ASN A 6 -20.59 7.69 -32.30
N VAL A 7 -20.50 8.14 -31.04
CA VAL A 7 -19.46 7.66 -30.12
C VAL A 7 -20.00 6.36 -29.50
N GLU A 8 -19.75 5.26 -30.19
CA GLU A 8 -19.97 3.92 -29.65
C GLU A 8 -19.29 3.78 -28.28
N ASP A 9 -20.12 3.42 -27.32
CA ASP A 9 -19.81 2.93 -25.99
C ASP A 9 -18.83 1.74 -26.12
N LYS A 10 -17.51 1.98 -25.92
CA LYS A 10 -16.50 0.92 -25.98
C LYS A 10 -16.13 0.47 -24.57
N THR A 11 -16.71 -0.66 -24.20
CA THR A 11 -16.43 -1.45 -23.01
C THR A 11 -14.92 -1.70 -22.81
N PRO A 12 -14.46 -1.85 -21.55
CA PRO A 12 -13.10 -2.29 -21.28
C PRO A 12 -12.87 -3.66 -21.93
N ILE A 13 -11.78 -3.77 -22.72
CA ILE A 13 -11.38 -4.99 -23.42
C ILE A 13 -11.40 -6.16 -22.43
N SER A 14 -12.15 -7.21 -22.78
CA SER A 14 -12.30 -8.38 -21.91
C SER A 14 -10.99 -9.15 -21.85
N SER A 15 -10.61 -9.69 -20.68
CA SER A 15 -9.41 -10.52 -20.50
C SER A 15 -9.32 -11.68 -21.51
N GLY A 16 -10.46 -12.16 -22.02
CA GLY A 16 -10.51 -13.18 -23.07
C GLY A 16 -9.99 -12.71 -24.44
N GLU A 17 -10.22 -11.46 -24.82
CA GLU A 17 -9.77 -10.90 -26.11
C GLU A 17 -8.26 -10.63 -26.10
N ILE A 18 -7.73 -10.26 -24.94
CA ILE A 18 -6.30 -10.10 -24.69
C ILE A 18 -5.56 -11.44 -24.85
N ASN A 19 -6.04 -12.49 -24.20
CA ASN A 19 -5.37 -13.80 -24.25
C ASN A 19 -5.44 -14.43 -25.65
N GLN A 20 -6.54 -14.19 -26.37
CA GLN A 20 -6.67 -14.60 -27.76
C GLN A 20 -5.64 -13.89 -28.66
N LYS A 21 -5.43 -12.58 -28.48
CA LYS A 21 -4.42 -11.82 -29.22
C LYS A 21 -2.99 -12.20 -28.85
N LEU A 22 -2.73 -12.45 -27.56
CA LEU A 22 -1.42 -12.93 -27.10
C LEU A 22 -1.06 -14.28 -27.73
N SER A 23 -2.03 -15.21 -27.79
CA SER A 23 -1.84 -16.53 -28.40
C SER A 23 -1.73 -16.47 -29.94
N GLN A 24 -2.21 -15.41 -30.58
CA GLN A 24 -2.06 -15.18 -32.02
C GLN A 24 -0.72 -14.55 -32.39
N LEU A 25 -0.19 -13.67 -31.54
CA LEU A 25 1.02 -12.88 -31.82
C LEU A 25 2.29 -13.50 -31.26
N PHE A 26 2.17 -14.28 -30.18
CA PHE A 26 3.32 -14.84 -29.46
C PHE A 26 3.18 -16.35 -29.24
N ASP A 27 4.31 -17.00 -29.03
CA ASP A 27 4.38 -18.44 -28.80
C ASP A 27 3.58 -18.85 -27.56
N GLN A 28 3.08 -20.10 -27.54
CA GLN A 28 2.24 -20.63 -26.47
C GLN A 28 2.90 -20.57 -25.07
N GLY A 29 4.24 -20.54 -25.01
CA GLY A 29 4.99 -20.32 -23.77
C GLY A 29 4.87 -18.90 -23.22
N ILE A 30 4.80 -17.89 -24.09
CA ILE A 30 4.64 -16.48 -23.70
C ILE A 30 3.19 -16.22 -23.27
N ALA A 31 2.21 -16.75 -24.01
CA ALA A 31 0.80 -16.64 -23.63
C ALA A 31 0.54 -17.23 -22.23
N LYS A 32 1.15 -18.38 -21.91
CA LYS A 32 1.06 -18.99 -20.58
C LYS A 32 1.72 -18.14 -19.48
N ALA A 33 2.88 -17.53 -19.75
CA ALA A 33 3.54 -16.64 -18.80
C ALA A 33 2.69 -15.39 -18.48
N PHE A 34 1.98 -14.86 -19.49
CA PHE A 34 1.03 -13.76 -19.29
C PHE A 34 -0.23 -14.20 -18.52
N GLU A 35 -0.74 -15.42 -18.71
CA GLU A 35 -1.85 -15.94 -17.91
C GLU A 35 -1.49 -16.16 -16.44
N GLU A 36 -0.25 -16.57 -16.15
CA GLU A 36 0.25 -16.80 -14.79
C GLU A 36 0.62 -15.49 -14.07
N GLU A 37 1.26 -14.53 -14.74
CA GLU A 37 1.77 -13.28 -14.11
C GLU A 37 0.88 -12.05 -14.32
N VAL A 38 0.03 -12.01 -15.35
CA VAL A 38 -0.74 -10.81 -15.76
C VAL A 38 -2.24 -11.12 -15.73
N THR A 39 -2.79 -11.25 -14.53
CA THR A 39 -4.19 -11.68 -14.32
C THR A 39 -5.24 -10.58 -14.56
N CYS A 40 -4.84 -9.33 -14.86
CA CYS A 40 -5.77 -8.20 -14.97
C CYS A 40 -5.46 -7.19 -16.11
N PRO A 41 -6.50 -6.56 -16.71
CA PRO A 41 -6.32 -5.55 -17.76
C PRO A 41 -5.49 -4.33 -17.34
N LEU A 42 -5.48 -3.99 -16.05
CA LEU A 42 -4.68 -2.90 -15.49
C LEU A 42 -3.17 -3.18 -15.57
N ALA A 43 -2.76 -4.44 -15.41
CA ALA A 43 -1.36 -4.82 -15.51
C ALA A 43 -0.79 -4.66 -16.94
N ILE A 44 -1.64 -4.76 -17.96
CA ILE A 44 -1.25 -4.50 -19.36
C ILE A 44 -1.05 -3.01 -19.60
N ALA A 45 -1.93 -2.16 -19.04
CA ALA A 45 -1.76 -0.71 -19.10
C ALA A 45 -0.49 -0.25 -18.37
N ASP A 46 -0.10 -0.93 -17.29
CA ASP A 46 1.15 -0.69 -16.58
C ASP A 46 2.38 -1.20 -17.36
N LEU A 47 2.29 -2.37 -18.01
CA LEU A 47 3.34 -2.89 -18.89
C LEU A 47 3.59 -1.94 -20.07
N LEU A 48 2.55 -1.36 -20.67
CA LEU A 48 2.69 -0.40 -21.77
C LEU A 48 3.43 0.89 -21.37
N GLN A 49 3.37 1.28 -20.09
CA GLN A 49 4.10 2.42 -19.55
C GLN A 49 5.60 2.14 -19.31
N LYS A 50 6.02 0.87 -19.33
CA LYS A 50 7.43 0.47 -19.14
C LYS A 50 8.19 0.50 -20.45
N ASP A 51 9.50 0.76 -20.38
CA ASP A 51 10.38 0.70 -21.54
C ASP A 51 10.54 -0.75 -22.02
N ALA A 52 10.74 -0.95 -23.34
CA ALA A 52 10.88 -2.28 -23.93
C ALA A 52 12.12 -3.05 -23.42
N ASP A 53 13.10 -2.33 -22.87
CA ASP A 53 14.28 -2.89 -22.20
C ASP A 53 14.03 -3.30 -20.74
N SER A 54 12.80 -3.12 -20.23
CA SER A 54 12.49 -3.43 -18.84
C SER A 54 12.65 -4.93 -18.57
N PRO A 55 13.29 -5.34 -17.45
CA PRO A 55 13.51 -6.74 -17.12
C PRO A 55 12.23 -7.56 -16.96
N ILE A 56 11.07 -6.90 -16.79
CA ILE A 56 9.77 -7.55 -16.75
C ILE A 56 9.40 -8.20 -18.08
N PHE A 57 9.77 -7.60 -19.22
CA PHE A 57 9.51 -8.20 -20.53
C PHE A 57 10.35 -9.46 -20.75
N MET A 58 11.62 -9.44 -20.32
CA MET A 58 12.49 -10.63 -20.36
C MET A 58 11.96 -11.75 -19.46
N LYS A 59 11.42 -11.42 -18.28
CA LYS A 59 10.76 -12.39 -17.39
C LYS A 59 9.52 -13.01 -18.02
N LEU A 60 8.75 -12.22 -18.77
CA LEU A 60 7.60 -12.67 -19.55
C LEU A 60 7.99 -13.41 -20.86
N GLY A 61 9.28 -13.68 -21.08
CA GLY A 61 9.77 -14.38 -22.27
C GLY A 61 9.79 -13.53 -23.55
N LEU A 62 9.59 -12.21 -23.43
CA LEU A 62 9.66 -11.27 -24.55
C LEU A 62 11.09 -10.74 -24.68
N ASN A 63 11.72 -11.01 -25.83
CA ASN A 63 12.93 -10.29 -26.23
C ASN A 63 12.58 -8.84 -26.61
N TYR A 64 13.59 -7.99 -26.78
CA TYR A 64 13.38 -6.56 -27.07
C TYR A 64 12.46 -6.32 -28.27
N GLU A 65 12.66 -7.07 -29.37
CA GLU A 65 11.83 -6.94 -30.58
C GLU A 65 10.38 -7.34 -30.33
N LYS A 66 10.15 -8.46 -29.62
CA LYS A 66 8.80 -8.92 -29.25
C LYS A 66 8.13 -7.97 -28.24
N ALA A 67 8.89 -7.36 -27.33
CA ALA A 67 8.39 -6.33 -26.42
C ALA A 67 7.96 -5.06 -27.18
N LEU A 68 8.71 -4.67 -28.21
CA LEU A 68 8.35 -3.55 -29.08
C LEU A 68 7.08 -3.84 -29.89
N GLN A 69 6.95 -5.05 -30.44
CA GLN A 69 5.74 -5.51 -31.12
C GLN A 69 4.53 -5.56 -30.18
N PHE A 70 4.71 -6.05 -28.95
CA PHE A 70 3.67 -6.03 -27.92
C PHE A 70 3.19 -4.61 -27.66
N LYS A 71 4.11 -3.66 -27.45
CA LYS A 71 3.74 -2.26 -27.23
C LYS A 71 2.99 -1.68 -28.42
N GLN A 72 3.46 -1.89 -29.65
CA GLN A 72 2.81 -1.38 -30.86
C GLN A 72 1.40 -1.92 -31.07
N GLU A 73 1.18 -3.21 -30.82
CA GLU A 73 -0.13 -3.84 -31.05
C GLU A 73 -1.13 -3.50 -29.94
N PHE A 74 -0.68 -3.42 -28.68
CA PHE A 74 -1.56 -3.12 -27.54
C PHE A 74 -1.78 -1.61 -27.31
N GLU A 75 -0.86 -0.74 -27.76
CA GLU A 75 -1.09 0.72 -27.79
C GLU A 75 -2.15 1.12 -28.83
N LYS A 76 -2.36 0.32 -29.88
CA LYS A 76 -3.48 0.53 -30.84
C LYS A 76 -4.84 0.16 -30.24
N LEU A 77 -4.85 -0.77 -29.28
CA LEU A 77 -6.08 -1.31 -28.69
C LEU A 77 -6.52 -0.50 -27.48
N ILE A 78 -5.58 0.08 -26.74
CA ILE A 78 -5.86 0.90 -25.57
C ILE A 78 -5.79 2.37 -26.00
N PRO A 79 -6.88 3.16 -25.91
CA PRO A 79 -6.83 4.57 -26.27
C PRO A 79 -5.75 5.28 -25.45
N PRO A 80 -5.05 6.28 -26.01
CA PRO A 80 -3.96 6.94 -25.32
C PRO A 80 -4.47 7.48 -23.98
N SER A 81 -4.02 6.85 -22.89
CA SER A 81 -4.17 7.43 -21.56
C SER A 81 -3.49 8.80 -21.60
N PRO A 82 -4.15 9.90 -21.18
CA PRO A 82 -3.61 11.23 -21.31
C PRO A 82 -2.25 11.29 -20.61
N ARG A 83 -1.19 11.36 -21.43
CA ARG A 83 0.21 11.39 -21.00
C ARG A 83 0.38 12.42 -19.89
N GLY A 84 1.12 12.01 -18.87
CA GLY A 84 1.30 12.69 -17.60
C GLY A 84 1.20 14.22 -17.66
N LYS A 85 0.12 14.74 -17.09
CA LYS A 85 0.21 15.92 -16.25
C LYS A 85 -0.23 15.49 -14.88
N ARG A 86 0.61 15.72 -13.86
CA ARG A 86 0.14 15.88 -12.47
C ARG A 86 -1.02 16.88 -12.53
N ARG A 87 -2.24 16.37 -12.51
CA ARG A 87 -3.46 17.17 -12.63
C ARG A 87 -4.07 17.25 -11.24
N ASN A 88 -3.74 18.33 -10.55
CA ASN A 88 -4.68 18.96 -9.65
C ASN A 88 -5.91 19.32 -10.50
N VAL A 89 -7.03 18.59 -10.39
CA VAL A 89 -8.30 18.98 -11.00
C VAL A 89 -9.45 18.62 -10.07
N LEU A 90 -9.80 19.60 -9.25
CA LEU A 90 -11.17 19.98 -8.95
C LEU A 90 -11.91 20.23 -10.27
N THR A 91 -12.80 19.34 -10.72
CA THR A 91 -14.13 19.67 -11.31
C THR A 91 -14.96 18.42 -11.67
N THR A 92 -16.15 18.36 -11.06
CA THR A 92 -17.48 18.00 -11.60
C THR A 92 -17.65 16.73 -12.44
N LEU A 93 -18.20 15.69 -11.80
CA LEU A 93 -19.02 14.65 -12.44
C LEU A 93 -20.32 14.42 -11.65
N SER A 94 -21.39 14.18 -12.40
CA SER A 94 -22.81 13.93 -12.08
C SER A 94 -23.11 13.09 -10.81
N PRO A 95 -24.24 13.36 -10.11
CA PRO A 95 -24.50 12.91 -8.73
C PRO A 95 -25.14 11.51 -8.63
N SER A 96 -24.41 10.47 -9.03
CA SER A 96 -24.85 9.08 -8.78
C SER A 96 -23.64 8.17 -8.61
N SER A 97 -23.49 7.62 -7.41
CA SER A 97 -22.31 6.91 -6.86
C SER A 97 -21.11 7.82 -6.51
N ALA A 98 -21.25 8.59 -5.44
CA ALA A 98 -20.11 9.24 -4.80
C ALA A 98 -19.10 8.17 -4.37
N LYS A 99 -18.03 7.98 -5.15
CA LYS A 99 -16.88 7.19 -4.70
C LYS A 99 -16.42 7.84 -3.40
N PRO A 100 -16.40 7.12 -2.25
CA PRO A 100 -15.93 7.70 -1.01
C PRO A 100 -14.53 8.26 -1.27
N SER A 101 -14.32 9.53 -0.90
CA SER A 101 -13.07 10.23 -1.14
C SER A 101 -11.89 9.33 -0.75
N ILE A 102 -10.83 9.27 -1.56
CA ILE A 102 -9.62 8.52 -1.23
C ILE A 102 -9.10 8.86 0.18
N TYR A 103 -9.33 10.11 0.61
CA TYR A 103 -9.02 10.58 1.95
C TYR A 103 -9.89 9.92 3.04
N LEU A 104 -11.18 9.72 2.78
CA LEU A 104 -12.10 9.02 3.67
C LEU A 104 -11.71 7.56 3.84
N SER A 105 -11.37 6.89 2.74
CA SER A 105 -10.90 5.50 2.76
C SER A 105 -9.60 5.35 3.56
N LYS A 106 -8.65 6.29 3.43
CA LYS A 106 -7.42 6.30 4.22
C LYS A 106 -7.67 6.42 5.73
N LYS A 107 -8.62 7.25 6.14
CA LYS A 107 -8.99 7.38 7.56
C LYS A 107 -9.62 6.10 8.12
N MET A 108 -10.48 5.44 7.35
CA MET A 108 -11.06 4.14 7.73
C MET A 108 -9.99 3.05 7.83
N LEU A 109 -9.05 3.04 6.88
CA LEU A 109 -7.88 2.15 6.91
C LEU A 109 -7.06 2.40 8.17
N ALA A 110 -6.75 3.66 8.48
CA ALA A 110 -6.02 4.03 9.67
C ALA A 110 -6.74 3.55 10.95
N TYR A 111 -8.06 3.77 11.05
CA TYR A 111 -8.85 3.36 12.21
C TYR A 111 -8.78 1.85 12.48
N VAL A 112 -8.87 1.04 11.42
CA VAL A 112 -8.90 -0.43 11.56
C VAL A 112 -7.50 -1.02 11.64
N TYR A 113 -6.57 -0.59 10.78
CA TYR A 113 -5.28 -1.27 10.65
C TYR A 113 -4.22 -0.77 11.63
N ILE A 114 -4.27 0.48 12.11
CA ILE A 114 -3.25 0.94 13.06
C ILE A 114 -3.38 0.17 14.38
N THR A 115 -4.60 -0.09 14.86
CA THR A 115 -4.84 -0.88 16.08
C THR A 115 -4.35 -2.32 15.91
N VAL A 116 -4.72 -2.97 14.81
CA VAL A 116 -4.29 -4.34 14.47
C VAL A 116 -2.77 -4.43 14.36
N ILE A 117 -2.13 -3.49 13.63
CA ILE A 117 -0.68 -3.47 13.47
C ILE A 117 0.01 -3.24 14.82
N GLN A 118 -0.48 -2.31 15.64
CA GLN A 118 0.11 -2.03 16.94
C GLN A 118 0.07 -3.27 17.85
N LYS A 119 -1.08 -3.95 17.92
CA LYS A 119 -1.23 -5.21 18.66
C LYS A 119 -0.26 -6.29 18.18
N GLU A 120 -0.13 -6.48 16.87
CA GLU A 120 0.81 -7.46 16.30
C GLU A 120 2.27 -7.11 16.62
N LEU A 121 2.62 -5.81 16.59
CA LEU A 121 3.95 -5.34 16.97
C LEU A 121 4.24 -5.57 18.45
N ASP A 122 3.27 -5.32 19.33
CA ASP A 122 3.42 -5.55 20.77
C ASP A 122 3.60 -7.04 21.08
N VAL A 123 2.80 -7.90 20.44
CA VAL A 123 2.94 -9.36 20.55
C VAL A 123 4.31 -9.81 20.04
N PHE A 124 4.74 -9.32 18.87
CA PHE A 124 6.05 -9.63 18.31
C PHE A 124 7.18 -9.17 19.24
N TRP A 125 7.08 -7.97 19.80
CA TRP A 125 8.08 -7.39 20.68
C TRP A 125 8.32 -8.28 21.92
N VAL A 126 7.24 -8.70 22.58
CA VAL A 126 7.34 -9.52 23.80
C VAL A 126 7.70 -10.98 23.47
N SER A 127 7.05 -11.59 22.48
CA SER A 127 7.13 -13.03 22.24
C SER A 127 8.30 -13.48 21.36
N VAL A 128 8.76 -12.63 20.44
CA VAL A 128 9.83 -12.97 19.48
C VAL A 128 11.07 -12.14 19.76
N TRP A 129 10.94 -10.82 19.78
CA TRP A 129 12.10 -9.93 19.88
C TRP A 129 12.79 -10.04 21.25
N ASN A 130 12.05 -9.90 22.35
CA ASN A 130 12.60 -9.99 23.70
C ASN A 130 12.81 -11.44 24.18
N ALA A 131 12.25 -12.43 23.49
CA ALA A 131 12.61 -13.83 23.72
C ALA A 131 13.94 -14.21 23.03
N HIS A 132 14.33 -13.47 22.00
CA HIS A 132 15.56 -13.74 21.26
C HIS A 132 16.80 -13.41 22.10
N ARG A 133 17.78 -14.32 22.13
CA ARG A 133 19.08 -14.09 22.75
C ARG A 133 20.17 -14.00 21.69
N ILE A 134 20.68 -12.80 21.49
CA ILE A 134 21.81 -12.52 20.61
C ILE A 134 23.05 -13.19 21.21
N ARG A 135 23.74 -14.01 20.39
CA ARG A 135 24.91 -14.79 20.80
C ARG A 135 26.20 -14.06 20.43
N LYS A 136 27.21 -14.21 21.28
CA LYS A 136 28.56 -13.68 21.01
C LYS A 136 29.16 -14.36 19.79
N GLN A 137 29.63 -13.57 18.82
CA GLN A 137 30.41 -14.05 17.68
C GLN A 137 31.90 -13.76 17.93
N LYS A 138 32.77 -14.66 17.47
CA LYS A 138 34.23 -14.46 17.55
C LYS A 138 34.61 -13.25 16.69
N GLU A 139 35.50 -12.40 17.20
CA GLU A 139 36.04 -11.21 16.50
C GLU A 139 34.99 -10.14 16.13
N LYS A 140 33.82 -10.13 16.78
CA LYS A 140 32.83 -9.06 16.64
C LYS A 140 32.45 -8.45 17.98
N GLU A 141 32.48 -7.13 18.03
CA GLU A 141 31.96 -6.34 19.15
C GLU A 141 30.52 -5.91 18.85
N LEU A 142 29.60 -6.88 18.98
CA LEU A 142 28.17 -6.63 18.87
C LEU A 142 27.51 -6.85 20.24
N PRO A 143 26.41 -6.13 20.55
CA PRO A 143 25.66 -6.36 21.78
C PRO A 143 25.20 -7.81 21.89
N VAL A 144 25.41 -8.42 23.07
CA VAL A 144 25.11 -9.82 23.34
C VAL A 144 24.09 -9.91 24.45
N GLY A 145 23.01 -10.67 24.27
CA GLY A 145 21.96 -10.79 25.27
C GLY A 145 20.56 -10.68 24.69
N VAL A 146 19.60 -10.42 25.57
CA VAL A 146 18.22 -10.13 25.22
C VAL A 146 18.13 -8.65 24.84
N PRO A 147 17.50 -8.28 23.71
CA PRO A 147 17.43 -6.89 23.26
C PRO A 147 17.02 -5.89 24.35
N GLU A 148 15.90 -6.11 25.03
CA GLU A 148 15.44 -5.23 26.12
C GLU A 148 16.49 -5.05 27.22
N HIS A 149 17.11 -6.14 27.69
CA HIS A 149 18.12 -6.08 28.75
C HIS A 149 19.40 -5.34 28.33
N ILE A 150 19.78 -5.43 27.05
CA ILE A 150 20.92 -4.69 26.51
C ILE A 150 20.68 -3.18 26.64
N TYR A 151 19.44 -2.71 26.49
CA TYR A 151 19.08 -1.30 26.64
C TYR A 151 18.87 -0.90 28.11
N THR A 152 18.15 -1.70 28.90
CA THR A 152 17.82 -1.36 30.30
C THR A 152 18.99 -1.59 31.26
N SER A 153 19.96 -2.44 30.91
CA SER A 153 21.11 -2.77 31.76
C SER A 153 22.38 -3.14 30.95
N PRO A 154 22.87 -2.25 30.06
CA PRO A 154 24.05 -2.47 29.21
C PRO A 154 25.29 -2.94 29.99
N GLU A 155 25.50 -2.47 31.23
CA GLU A 155 26.63 -2.87 32.08
C GLU A 155 26.71 -4.39 32.29
N ARG A 156 25.56 -5.06 32.45
CA ARG A 156 25.50 -6.53 32.60
C ARG A 156 25.86 -7.27 31.30
N HIS A 157 25.86 -6.55 30.19
CA HIS A 157 26.11 -7.05 28.85
C HIS A 157 27.44 -6.53 28.26
N GLY A 158 28.29 -5.91 29.09
CA GLY A 158 29.60 -5.38 28.70
C GLY A 158 29.55 -4.05 27.92
N GLY A 159 28.39 -3.40 27.91
CA GLY A 159 28.23 -2.02 27.43
C GLY A 159 28.22 -1.02 28.59
N GLU A 160 28.02 0.25 28.26
CA GLU A 160 27.89 1.35 29.22
C GLU A 160 26.60 2.14 28.96
N MET A 161 26.08 2.83 29.99
CA MET A 161 24.90 3.67 29.85
C MET A 161 25.24 4.98 29.15
N CYS A 162 25.07 5.02 27.83
CA CYS A 162 25.21 6.24 27.01
C CYS A 162 23.89 6.99 26.78
N GLY A 163 22.79 6.54 27.40
CA GLY A 163 21.49 7.19 27.25
C GLY A 163 21.48 8.57 27.90
N PHE A 164 20.90 9.56 27.21
CA PHE A 164 20.61 10.86 27.81
C PHE A 164 19.29 10.77 28.57
N ALA A 165 19.31 11.15 29.85
CA ALA A 165 18.07 11.33 30.59
C ALA A 165 17.36 12.56 30.03
N VAL A 166 16.24 12.34 29.33
CA VAL A 166 15.40 13.43 28.83
C VAL A 166 14.43 13.83 29.94
N THR A 167 14.43 15.10 30.33
CA THR A 167 13.48 15.59 31.32
C THR A 167 12.15 15.98 30.68
N GLU A 168 11.08 16.01 31.48
CA GLU A 168 9.75 16.49 31.06
C GLU A 168 9.81 17.91 30.48
N GLU A 169 10.65 18.77 31.04
CA GLU A 169 10.84 20.15 30.58
C GLU A 169 11.46 20.19 29.18
N GLN A 170 12.45 19.34 28.90
CA GLN A 170 13.06 19.24 27.57
C GLN A 170 12.08 18.71 26.53
N LEU A 171 11.25 17.73 26.90
CA LEU A 171 10.17 17.23 26.04
C LEU A 171 9.16 18.35 25.74
N ARG A 172 8.77 19.12 26.77
CA ARG A 172 7.84 20.26 26.62
C ARG A 172 8.44 21.34 25.71
N GLU A 173 9.69 21.72 25.91
CA GLU A 173 10.38 22.71 25.07
C GLU A 173 10.41 22.27 23.60
N VAL A 174 10.77 21.02 23.32
CA VAL A 174 10.77 20.48 21.96
C VAL A 174 9.36 20.44 21.37
N ALA A 175 8.35 20.07 22.17
CA ALA A 175 6.97 20.04 21.71
C ALA A 175 6.42 21.44 21.40
N GLU A 176 6.79 22.46 22.18
CA GLU A 176 6.50 23.88 21.92
C GLU A 176 7.15 24.33 20.61
N LEU A 177 8.44 24.05 20.44
CA LEU A 177 9.20 24.40 19.23
C LEU A 177 8.66 23.72 17.97
N ALA A 178 8.26 22.45 18.08
CA ALA A 178 7.66 21.69 16.99
C ALA A 178 6.17 22.01 16.78
N ASN A 179 5.56 22.80 17.67
CA ASN A 179 4.14 23.14 17.66
C ASN A 179 3.24 21.89 17.62
N ILE A 180 3.58 20.90 18.46
CA ILE A 180 2.88 19.60 18.56
C ILE A 180 2.21 19.37 19.92
N LEU A 181 2.18 20.38 20.80
CA LEU A 181 1.56 20.26 22.13
C LEU A 181 0.05 19.99 22.07
N ASP A 182 -0.65 20.53 21.07
CA ASP A 182 -2.10 20.43 20.96
C ASP A 182 -2.52 19.53 19.80
N GLY A 183 -3.40 18.56 20.06
CA GLY A 183 -4.13 17.80 19.02
C GLY A 183 -3.32 16.76 18.24
N THR A 184 -2.19 16.29 18.76
CA THR A 184 -1.31 15.32 18.10
C THR A 184 -1.36 13.90 18.67
N ASP A 185 -2.14 13.70 19.73
CA ASP A 185 -2.26 12.40 20.42
C ASP A 185 -2.92 11.33 19.53
N ASP A 186 -3.59 11.77 18.47
CA ASP A 186 -4.35 10.91 17.60
C ASP A 186 -4.05 11.12 16.10
N PHE A 187 -3.95 10.01 15.37
CA PHE A 187 -3.81 9.97 13.93
C PHE A 187 -5.14 10.21 13.19
N LEU A 188 -6.26 10.29 13.92
CA LEU A 188 -7.59 10.61 13.38
C LEU A 188 -8.21 11.83 14.08
N PRO A 189 -8.97 12.67 13.34
CA PRO A 189 -9.81 13.67 13.97
C PRO A 189 -10.87 13.04 14.88
N GLU A 190 -11.09 13.63 16.05
CA GLU A 190 -12.00 13.12 17.09
C GLU A 190 -13.41 12.81 16.54
N ASP A 191 -14.02 13.75 15.81
CA ASP A 191 -15.35 13.56 15.22
C ASP A 191 -15.41 12.31 14.31
N PHE A 192 -14.33 12.05 13.58
CA PHE A 192 -14.25 10.92 12.67
C PHE A 192 -14.06 9.60 13.42
N ARG A 193 -13.23 9.61 14.47
CA ARG A 193 -13.04 8.47 15.36
C ARG A 193 -14.36 8.08 16.02
N GLN A 194 -15.08 9.05 16.58
CA GLN A 194 -16.37 8.80 17.22
C GLN A 194 -17.38 8.19 16.25
N GLU A 195 -17.43 8.67 15.00
CA GLU A 195 -18.31 8.09 13.99
C GLU A 195 -17.93 6.64 13.65
N CYS A 196 -16.64 6.35 13.54
CA CYS A 196 -16.16 4.98 13.34
C CYS A 196 -16.51 4.08 14.54
N GLN A 197 -16.36 4.59 15.76
CA GLN A 197 -16.64 3.87 17.00
C GLN A 197 -18.11 3.51 17.17
N LYS A 198 -19.04 4.31 16.63
CA LYS A 198 -20.47 3.94 16.59
C LYS A 198 -20.73 2.64 15.82
N HIS A 199 -19.89 2.34 14.82
CA HIS A 199 -20.04 1.15 13.97
C HIS A 199 -19.13 0.01 14.39
N LEU A 200 -17.92 0.34 14.88
CA LEU A 200 -16.89 -0.60 15.32
C LEU A 200 -16.37 -0.12 16.69
N PRO A 201 -17.07 -0.42 17.80
CA PRO A 201 -16.74 0.14 19.11
C PRO A 201 -15.40 -0.36 19.68
N ASN A 202 -14.99 -1.58 19.29
CA ASN A 202 -13.79 -2.24 19.81
C ASN A 202 -12.82 -2.59 18.67
N PRO A 203 -12.06 -1.61 18.13
CA PRO A 203 -11.09 -1.87 17.07
C PRO A 203 -9.87 -2.69 17.54
N GLU A 204 -9.64 -2.78 18.86
CA GLU A 204 -8.55 -3.58 19.47
C GLU A 204 -8.83 -5.09 19.45
N ASP A 205 -10.11 -5.47 19.40
CA ASP A 205 -10.53 -6.88 19.37
C ASP A 205 -10.44 -7.47 17.94
N ILE A 206 -10.14 -6.64 16.93
CA ILE A 206 -10.05 -7.08 15.54
C ILE A 206 -8.77 -7.90 15.35
N GLU A 207 -8.94 -9.13 14.87
CA GLU A 207 -7.79 -9.97 14.49
C GLU A 207 -7.31 -9.65 13.05
N PRO A 208 -6.03 -9.95 12.71
CA PRO A 208 -5.47 -9.61 11.41
C PRO A 208 -6.24 -10.16 10.20
N ASP A 209 -6.82 -11.35 10.32
CA ASP A 209 -7.64 -12.00 9.29
C ASP A 209 -9.04 -11.37 9.16
N GLN A 210 -9.51 -10.71 10.21
CA GLN A 210 -10.80 -10.00 10.25
C GLN A 210 -10.69 -8.55 9.76
N ALA A 211 -9.50 -7.94 9.82
CA ALA A 211 -9.27 -6.54 9.44
C ALA A 211 -9.80 -6.16 8.04
N PRO A 212 -9.64 -6.96 6.97
CA PRO A 212 -10.22 -6.63 5.66
C PRO A 212 -11.75 -6.55 5.70
N ASN A 213 -12.40 -7.47 6.41
CA ASN A 213 -13.86 -7.52 6.53
C ASN A 213 -14.38 -6.35 7.39
N ALA A 214 -13.69 -6.02 8.48
CA ALA A 214 -14.01 -4.88 9.32
C ALA A 214 -13.91 -3.56 8.52
N PHE A 215 -12.88 -3.39 7.70
CA PHE A 215 -12.74 -2.24 6.82
C PHE A 215 -13.88 -2.15 5.79
N LEU A 216 -14.23 -3.25 5.12
CA LEU A 216 -15.34 -3.28 4.16
C LEU A 216 -16.68 -2.97 4.83
N TYR A 217 -16.90 -3.50 6.04
CA TYR A 217 -18.07 -3.20 6.84
C TYR A 217 -18.17 -1.71 7.16
N LEU A 218 -17.08 -1.10 7.66
CA LEU A 218 -17.02 0.32 7.96
C LEU A 218 -17.29 1.18 6.72
N LYS A 219 -16.65 0.85 5.60
CA LYS A 219 -16.84 1.54 4.32
C LYS A 219 -18.30 1.53 3.84
N SER A 220 -19.03 0.43 4.09
CA SER A 220 -20.44 0.30 3.71
C SER A 220 -21.37 1.27 4.47
N ARG A 221 -21.00 1.65 5.71
CA ARG A 221 -21.78 2.57 6.54
C ARG A 221 -21.62 4.04 6.17
N PHE A 222 -20.49 4.40 5.57
CA PHE A 222 -20.19 5.76 5.12
C PHE A 222 -20.49 6.03 3.65
N SER A 223 -20.95 5.01 2.91
CA SER A 223 -21.27 5.11 1.47
C SER A 223 -22.78 5.26 1.19
N MET A 224 -23.57 5.65 2.19
CA MET A 224 -24.98 6.07 2.03
C MET A 224 -25.08 7.58 1.76
#